data_AF-A0A7V5T877-F1
#
_entry.id   AF-A0A7V5T877-F1
#
_cell.length_a   1.000
_cell.length_b   1.000
_cell.length_c   1.000
_cell.angle_alpha   90.00
_cell.angle_beta   90.00
_cell.angle_gamma   90.00
#
_symmetry.space_group_name_H-M   'P 1'
#
loop_
_entity.id
_entity.type
_entity.pdbx_description
1 polymer ?
#
loop_
_entity_poly.entity_id
_entity_poly.type
_entity_poly.pdbx_seq_one_letter_code
_entity_poly.pdbx_strand_id
1 'polypeptide(L)'
;AFFTATSMIGFIAGAGIVVRNSIILVDFIELRRRQGVALAEAVIEAGAVRFRPMMLTAAAVIVGSAVILFDPIFQGLALSLMAGEVASLLLSRMAVPVLYYLSERRAQEQPAREPAWLGERE
;
A
#
# COMPACT_ATOMS: atom_id res chain seq x y z
N ALA A 1 17.57 -3.32 22.39
CA ALA A 1 16.14 -3.53 22.71
C ALA A 1 15.84 -5.01 22.55
N PHE A 2 15.37 -5.68 23.61
CA PHE A 2 15.01 -7.10 23.55
C PHE A 2 13.66 -7.26 22.85
N PHE A 3 13.52 -8.29 22.01
CA PHE A 3 12.23 -8.65 21.41
C PHE A 3 11.35 -9.28 22.50
N THR A 4 10.40 -8.52 23.02
CA THR A 4 9.51 -8.95 24.12
C THR A 4 8.21 -9.53 23.59
N ALA A 5 7.47 -10.27 24.43
CA ALA A 5 6.12 -10.73 24.10
C ALA A 5 5.20 -9.56 23.69
N THR A 6 5.33 -8.40 24.34
CA THR A 6 4.59 -7.17 23.98
C THR A 6 4.98 -6.63 22.60
N SER A 7 6.26 -6.75 22.22
CA SER A 7 6.74 -6.37 20.88
C SER A 7 6.16 -7.28 19.78
N MET A 8 5.98 -8.58 20.05
CA MET A 8 5.34 -9.50 19.10
C MET A 8 3.89 -9.11 18.82
N ILE A 9 3.15 -8.74 19.87
CA ILE A 9 1.76 -8.30 19.74
C ILE A 9 1.69 -7.04 18.87
N GLY A 10 2.55 -6.06 19.13
CA GLY A 10 2.58 -4.83 18.33
C GLY A 10 2.99 -5.07 16.88
N PHE A 11 3.91 -6.01 16.62
CA PHE A 11 4.27 -6.41 15.25
C PHE A 11 3.08 -7.04 14.50
N ILE A 12 2.36 -7.97 15.14
CA ILE A 12 1.18 -8.62 14.55
C ILE A 12 0.08 -7.57 14.27
N ALA A 13 -0.16 -6.68 15.22
CA ALA A 13 -1.11 -5.59 15.06
C ALA A 13 -0.73 -4.67 13.90
N GLY A 14 0.54 -4.25 13.82
CA GLY A 14 1.08 -3.46 12.71
C GLY A 14 0.93 -4.15 11.35
N ALA A 15 1.24 -5.45 11.27
CA ALA A 15 1.03 -6.23 10.05
C ALA A 15 -0.44 -6.23 9.60
N GLY A 16 -1.39 -6.33 10.53
CA GLY A 16 -2.81 -6.21 10.24
C GLY A 16 -3.21 -4.85 9.66
N ILE A 17 -2.62 -3.77 10.17
CA ILE A 17 -2.84 -2.40 9.64
C ILE A 17 -2.32 -2.31 8.21
N VAL A 18 -1.11 -2.81 7.94
CA VAL A 18 -0.49 -2.81 6.60
C VAL A 18 -1.37 -3.57 5.60
N VAL A 19 -1.83 -4.77 5.98
CA VAL A 19 -2.70 -5.61 5.15
C VAL A 19 -4.01 -4.88 4.87
N ARG A 20 -4.64 -4.27 5.88
CA ARG A 20 -5.87 -3.49 5.71
C ARG A 20 -5.67 -2.33 4.74
N ASN A 21 -4.60 -1.54 4.91
CA ASN A 21 -4.31 -0.39 4.07
C ASN A 21 -4.07 -0.82 2.60
N SER A 22 -3.42 -1.96 2.40
CA SER A 22 -3.13 -2.52 1.06
C SER A 22 -4.37 -3.09 0.37
N ILE A 23 -5.19 -3.89 1.08
CA ILE A 23 -6.45 -4.45 0.56
C ILE A 23 -7.34 -3.32 0.08
N ILE A 24 -7.54 -2.32 0.94
CA ILE A 24 -8.34 -1.16 0.65
C ILE A 24 -7.84 -0.55 -0.68
N LEU A 25 -6.55 -0.22 -0.80
CA LEU A 25 -5.97 0.38 -2.02
C LEU A 25 -6.27 -0.43 -3.29
N VAL A 26 -6.01 -1.74 -3.25
CA VAL A 26 -6.25 -2.66 -4.38
C VAL A 26 -7.73 -2.70 -4.75
N ASP A 27 -8.63 -2.82 -3.78
CA ASP A 27 -10.08 -2.85 -4.02
C ASP A 27 -10.57 -1.58 -4.73
N PHE A 28 -9.99 -0.42 -4.43
CA PHE A 28 -10.36 0.83 -5.10
C PHE A 28 -9.83 0.90 -6.52
N ILE A 29 -8.61 0.41 -6.77
CA ILE A 29 -8.06 0.33 -8.13
C ILE A 29 -8.97 -0.58 -8.97
N GLU A 30 -9.34 -1.75 -8.45
CA GLU A 30 -10.23 -2.70 -9.11
C GLU A 30 -11.62 -2.09 -9.36
N LEU A 31 -12.18 -1.37 -8.37
CA LEU A 31 -13.44 -0.66 -8.53
C LEU A 31 -13.40 0.37 -9.67
N ARG A 32 -12.35 1.20 -9.74
CA ARG A 32 -12.17 2.20 -10.80
C ARG A 32 -11.94 1.54 -12.17
N ARG A 33 -11.23 0.41 -12.21
CA ARG A 33 -11.07 -0.40 -13.43
C ARG A 33 -12.40 -0.90 -13.96
N ARG A 34 -13.27 -1.42 -13.09
CA ARG A 34 -14.64 -1.86 -13.45
C ARG A 34 -15.52 -0.73 -13.97
N GLN A 35 -15.23 0.51 -13.58
CA GLN A 35 -15.89 1.71 -14.09
C GLN A 35 -15.30 2.20 -15.42
N GLY A 36 -14.39 1.45 -16.04
CA GLY A 36 -13.80 1.76 -17.35
C GLY A 36 -12.58 2.67 -17.30
N VAL A 37 -12.07 3.00 -16.12
CA VAL A 37 -10.90 3.89 -15.97
C VAL A 37 -9.61 3.16 -16.37
N ALA A 38 -8.73 3.87 -17.07
CA ALA A 38 -7.39 3.37 -17.39
C ALA A 38 -6.64 3.02 -16.09
N LEU A 39 -5.86 1.93 -16.09
CA LEU A 39 -5.14 1.47 -14.89
C LEU A 39 -4.25 2.57 -14.30
N ALA A 40 -3.59 3.34 -15.16
CA ALA A 40 -2.75 4.47 -14.79
C ALA A 40 -3.50 5.50 -13.94
N GLU A 41 -4.64 5.99 -14.44
CA GLU A 41 -5.46 6.97 -13.75
C GLU A 41 -6.06 6.38 -12.47
N ALA A 42 -6.52 5.14 -12.51
CA ALA A 42 -7.08 4.44 -11.35
C ALA A 42 -6.06 4.32 -10.21
N VAL A 43 -4.79 4.02 -10.49
CA VAL A 43 -3.72 3.92 -9.48
C VAL A 43 -3.40 5.28 -8.86
N ILE A 44 -3.32 6.33 -9.69
CA ILE A 44 -3.03 7.69 -9.22
C ILE A 44 -4.17 8.20 -8.33
N GLU A 45 -5.41 8.05 -8.78
CA GLU A 45 -6.60 8.47 -8.05
C GLU A 45 -6.77 7.67 -6.75
N ALA A 46 -6.56 6.35 -6.80
CA ALA A 46 -6.58 5.49 -5.62
C ALA A 46 -5.56 5.94 -4.58
N GLY A 47 -4.32 6.21 -5.01
CA GLY A 47 -3.25 6.70 -4.16
C GLY A 47 -3.61 8.04 -3.51
N ALA A 48 -4.10 9.00 -4.31
CA ALA A 48 -4.42 10.35 -3.84
C ALA A 48 -5.59 10.37 -2.83
N VAL A 49 -6.67 9.64 -3.11
CA VAL A 49 -7.87 9.60 -2.25
C VAL A 49 -7.57 8.89 -0.93
N ARG A 50 -6.75 7.83 -0.97
CA ARG A 50 -6.46 7.00 0.20
C ARG A 50 -5.36 7.56 1.10
N PHE A 51 -4.50 8.44 0.57
CA PHE A 51 -3.41 9.04 1.33
C PHE A 51 -3.91 9.75 2.60
N ARG A 52 -5.04 10.47 2.53
CA ARG A 52 -5.64 11.16 3.68
C ARG A 52 -6.03 10.19 4.81
N PRO A 53 -6.87 9.16 4.56
CA PRO A 53 -7.13 8.10 5.55
C PRO A 53 -5.88 7.42 6.09
N MET A 54 -4.90 7.07 5.25
CA MET A 54 -3.67 6.41 5.70
C MET A 54 -2.85 7.29 6.64
N MET A 55 -2.74 8.59 6.35
CA MET A 55 -2.08 9.54 7.25
C MET A 55 -2.77 9.66 8.60
N LEU A 56 -4.11 9.62 8.63
CA LEU A 56 -4.88 9.65 9.87
C LEU A 56 -4.62 8.40 10.72
N THR A 57 -4.56 7.22 10.10
CA THR A 57 -4.17 5.98 10.79
C THR A 57 -2.79 6.11 11.39
N ALA A 58 -1.81 6.55 10.61
CA ALA A 58 -0.43 6.70 11.10
C ALA A 58 -0.33 7.70 12.25
N ALA A 59 -1.01 8.84 12.15
CA ALA A 59 -1.08 9.82 13.23
C ALA A 59 -1.69 9.23 14.50
N ALA A 60 -2.81 8.50 14.38
CA ALA A 60 -3.47 7.87 15.51
C ALA A 60 -2.56 6.82 16.19
N VAL A 61 -1.87 5.99 15.41
CA VAL A 61 -0.92 4.99 15.93
C VAL A 61 0.25 5.66 16.64
N ILE A 62 0.83 6.71 16.06
CA ILE A 62 1.96 7.43 16.67
C ILE A 62 1.54 8.08 17.99
N VAL A 63 0.40 8.80 18.00
CA VAL A 63 -0.11 9.46 19.22
C VAL A 63 -0.46 8.43 20.30
N GLY A 64 -1.16 7.35 19.94
CA GLY A 64 -1.50 6.29 20.88
C GLY A 64 -0.25 5.57 21.44
N SER A 65 0.70 5.25 20.56
CA SER A 65 1.95 4.59 20.95
C SER A 65 2.85 5.51 21.79
N ALA A 66 2.79 6.83 21.59
CA ALA A 66 3.59 7.78 22.36
C ALA A 66 3.19 7.77 23.84
N VAL A 67 1.90 7.62 24.15
CA VAL A 67 1.42 7.47 25.53
C VAL A 67 1.91 6.14 26.15
N ILE A 68 1.90 5.07 25.37
CA ILE A 68 2.33 3.73 25.82
C ILE A 68 3.85 3.68 26.07
N LEU A 69 4.63 4.53 25.40
CA LEU A 69 6.09 4.52 25.49
C LEU A 69 6.63 4.81 26.90
N PHE A 70 5.83 5.49 27.74
CA PHE A 70 6.19 5.81 29.12
C PHE A 70 6.13 4.58 30.05
N ASP A 71 5.47 3.50 29.64
CA ASP A 71 5.36 2.26 30.42
C ASP A 71 6.44 1.23 29.98
N PRO A 72 7.40 0.86 30.87
CA PRO A 72 8.49 -0.07 30.53
C PRO A 72 8.03 -1.46 30.05
N ILE A 73 6.84 -1.90 30.48
CA ILE A 73 6.26 -3.20 30.12
C ILE A 73 5.79 -3.22 28.66
N PHE A 74 5.19 -2.12 28.20
CA PHE A 74 4.59 -2.00 26.86
C PHE A 74 5.45 -1.21 25.88
N GLN A 75 6.62 -0.73 26.32
CA GLN A 75 7.55 0.02 25.50
C GLN A 75 7.88 -0.68 24.16
N GLY A 76 8.06 -2.00 24.21
CA GLY A 76 8.30 -2.83 23.02
C GLY A 76 7.12 -2.86 22.02
N LEU A 77 5.88 -2.89 22.54
CA LEU A 77 4.67 -2.80 21.72
C LEU A 77 4.60 -1.44 21.01
N ALA A 78 4.80 -0.34 21.74
CA ALA A 78 4.77 1.02 21.20
C ALA A 78 5.80 1.20 20.08
N LEU A 79 7.05 0.77 20.30
CA LEU A 79 8.12 0.86 19.31
C LEU A 79 7.80 0.05 18.05
N SER A 80 7.30 -1.18 18.21
CA SER A 80 6.96 -2.03 17.06
C SER A 80 5.82 -1.45 16.22
N LEU A 81 4.81 -0.86 16.85
CA LEU A 81 3.70 -0.20 16.16
C LEU A 81 4.15 1.07 15.43
N MET A 82 4.92 1.94 16.09
CA MET A 82 5.43 3.16 15.45
C MET A 82 6.30 2.82 14.23
N ALA A 83 7.26 1.91 14.40
CA ALA A 83 8.16 1.53 13.31
C ALA A 83 7.40 0.83 12.17
N GLY A 84 6.49 -0.10 12.50
CA GLY A 84 5.68 -0.82 11.53
C GLY A 84 4.78 0.12 10.71
N GLU A 85 4.15 1.09 11.38
CA GLU A 85 3.25 2.04 10.73
C GLU A 85 3.99 3.04 9.84
N VAL A 86 5.11 3.58 10.30
CA VAL A 86 5.96 4.46 9.48
C VAL A 86 6.47 3.71 8.25
N ALA A 87 6.94 2.47 8.42
CA ALA A 87 7.36 1.63 7.31
C ALA A 87 6.21 1.35 6.33
N SER A 88 5.01 1.05 6.85
CA SER A 88 3.81 0.84 6.03
C SER A 88 3.48 2.06 5.20
N LEU A 89 3.47 3.25 5.82
CA LEU A 89 3.10 4.49 5.14
C LEU A 89 4.08 4.80 4.01
N LEU A 90 5.37 4.59 4.24
CA LEU A 90 6.42 4.75 3.23
C LEU A 90 6.26 3.73 2.10
N LEU A 91 6.11 2.44 2.44
CA LEU A 91 5.93 1.37 1.46
C LEU A 91 4.68 1.60 0.60
N SER A 92 3.55 1.96 1.20
CA SER A 92 2.30 2.25 0.48
C SER A 92 2.45 3.48 -0.43
N ARG A 93 3.18 4.51 0.00
CA ARG A 93 3.45 5.69 -0.84
C ARG A 93 4.37 5.36 -2.02
N MET A 94 5.34 4.47 -1.83
CA MET A 94 6.20 3.98 -2.92
C MET A 94 5.49 2.96 -3.82
N ALA A 95 4.50 2.22 -3.30
CA ALA A 95 3.74 1.26 -4.09
C ALA A 95 2.98 1.92 -5.25
N VAL A 96 2.43 3.13 -5.06
CA VAL A 96 1.72 3.87 -6.13
C VAL A 96 2.59 4.10 -7.38
N PRO A 97 3.77 4.76 -7.31
CA PRO A 97 4.63 4.97 -8.48
C PRO A 97 5.22 3.66 -9.02
N VAL A 98 5.53 2.69 -8.15
CA VAL A 98 6.09 1.39 -8.59
C VAL A 98 5.04 0.59 -9.37
N LEU A 99 3.80 0.52 -8.89
CA LEU A 99 2.72 -0.16 -9.58
C LEU A 99 2.39 0.52 -10.92
N TYR A 100 2.42 1.86 -10.96
CA TYR A 100 2.28 2.61 -12.21
C TYR A 100 3.36 2.24 -13.23
N TYR A 101 4.63 2.28 -12.82
CA TYR A 101 5.75 1.95 -13.69
C TYR A 101 5.71 0.49 -14.20
N LEU A 102 5.39 -0.47 -13.32
CA LEU A 102 5.23 -1.88 -13.70
C LEU A 102 4.06 -2.10 -14.69
N SER A 103 3.00 -1.31 -14.58
CA SER A 103 1.88 -1.29 -15.51
C SER A 103 2.29 -0.79 -16.89
N GLU A 104 2.99 0.34 -16.98
CA GLU A 104 3.43 0.91 -18.26
C GLU A 104 4.39 -0.01 -19.01
N ARG A 105 5.33 -0.65 -18.29
CA ARG A 105 6.24 -1.62 -18.91
C ARG A 105 5.50 -2.79 -19.56
N ARG A 106 4.48 -3.35 -18.90
CA ARG A 106 3.66 -4.43 -19.49
C ARG A 106 2.82 -3.96 -20.67
N ALA A 107 2.35 -2.72 -20.66
CA ALA A 107 1.60 -2.15 -21.78
C ALA A 107 2.47 -2.00 -23.03
N GLN A 108 3.77 -1.69 -22.88
CA GLN A 108 4.72 -1.63 -23.99
C GLN A 108 5.17 -3.01 -24.49
N GLU A 109 5.15 -4.03 -23.62
CA GLU A 109 5.50 -5.41 -23.97
C GLU A 109 4.40 -6.19 -24.71
N GLN A 110 3.21 -5.62 -24.92
CA GLN A 110 2.24 -6.15 -25.87
C GLN A 110 2.58 -5.59 -27.26
N PRO A 111 3.29 -6.36 -28.12
CA PRO A 111 3.45 -5.95 -29.50
C PRO A 111 2.02 -5.89 -30.06
N ALA A 112 1.70 -4.79 -30.73
CA ALA A 112 0.49 -4.72 -31.54
C ALA A 112 0.36 -6.05 -32.28
N ARG A 113 -0.68 -6.82 -31.96
CA ARG A 113 -1.02 -8.01 -32.74
C ARG A 113 -1.24 -7.49 -34.14
N GLU A 114 -0.21 -7.61 -34.96
CA GLU A 114 -0.25 -7.30 -36.36
C GLU A 114 -1.40 -8.14 -36.91
N PRO A 115 -2.43 -7.50 -37.46
CA PRO A 115 -3.60 -8.23 -37.85
C PRO A 115 -3.21 -9.21 -38.96
N ALA A 116 -3.43 -10.50 -38.70
CA ALA A 116 -3.07 -11.62 -39.58
C ALA A 116 -3.69 -11.57 -40.99
N TRP A 117 -4.56 -10.58 -41.28
CA TRP A 117 -5.26 -10.40 -42.54
C TRP A 117 -4.52 -9.50 -43.57
N LEU A 118 -3.27 -9.07 -43.29
CA LEU A 118 -2.43 -8.33 -44.24
C LEU A 118 -1.55 -9.22 -45.14
N GLY A 119 -1.53 -10.55 -44.95
CA GLY A 119 -0.64 -11.48 -45.65
C GLY A 119 -1.25 -12.29 -46.81
N GLU A 120 -2.53 -12.13 -47.13
CA GLU A 120 -3.25 -12.96 -48.14
C GLU A 120 -3.66 -12.18 -49.41
N ARG A 121 -3.00 -11.05 -49.68
CA ARG A 121 -3.24 -10.23 -50.88
C ARG A 121 -1.98 -10.04 -51.73
N GLU A 122 -1.32 -11.13 -52.11
CA GLU A 122 -0.39 -11.16 -53.25
C GLU A 122 -0.57 -12.45 -54.06
#